data_AF-A0A842Q747-F1
#
_entry.id   AF-A0A842Q747-F1
#
_cell.length_a   1.000
_cell.length_b   1.000
_cell.length_c   1.000
_cell.angle_alpha   90.00
_cell.angle_beta   90.00
_cell.angle_gamma   90.00
#
_symmetry.space_group_name_H-M   'P 1'
#
loop_
_entity.id
_entity.type
_entity.pdbx_description
1 polymer ?
#
loop_
_entity_poly.entity_id
_entity_poly.type
_entity_poly.pdbx_seq_one_letter_code
_entity_poly.pdbx_strand_id
1 'polypeptide(L)'
;MRKGVTFSLIMVLATLTIVEIILVQRNIISETREEYYVKNRINDMNDLYDNIIRDSGKSMEIITKRAISISASHVIQEGVPLSDADEVIEELMLNGTFNNTEELMMENSTISDWSDRMSDIGELKGYNLNLDFLRLEIKPYDSFNILVESDLTVNITDKNGVASITRNDSVSHLVSIEGFEDPVYPLNTYGMVTHTIHETPYSTNFTQLLAAGSGDNGWIRGLTFSVEGDSSPAISCPNKSTKVLVIDDPTELDSLTVNLYSGVISTQEVSNMTIIPYVYGVSNVTGMIPNNTYVLVDGDEDKIWHIENFTDHATQGYYYSSNRGPSFLDRLEGKLYIQGKYSSQTTNTIGLESFINKTDLVAHKLTVVNSKTNIDYLYFSNITYTGEEVKGVDNYFRIDDNHTSIYGVDEILE
;
A
#
# COMPACT_ATOMS: atom_id res chain seq x y z
N MET A 1 84.81 -27.41 49.95
CA MET A 1 84.21 -26.06 49.89
C MET A 1 83.87 -25.58 48.47
N ARG A 2 84.72 -25.70 47.45
CA ARG A 2 84.42 -25.16 46.10
C ARG A 2 83.14 -25.69 45.42
N LYS A 3 82.76 -26.97 45.63
CA LYS A 3 81.55 -27.56 45.01
C LYS A 3 80.22 -27.05 45.60
N GLY A 4 80.19 -26.65 46.87
CA GLY A 4 78.97 -26.13 47.52
C GLY A 4 78.63 -24.70 47.10
N VAL A 5 79.66 -23.88 46.86
CA VAL A 5 79.53 -22.50 46.36
C VAL A 5 79.01 -22.50 44.93
N THR A 6 79.50 -23.39 44.06
CA THR A 6 79.01 -23.52 42.69
C THR A 6 77.55 -24.00 42.62
N PHE A 7 77.15 -24.96 43.47
CA PHE A 7 75.75 -25.40 43.55
C PHE A 7 74.81 -24.30 44.05
N SER A 8 75.24 -23.51 45.04
CA SER A 8 74.46 -22.38 45.56
C SER A 8 74.29 -21.27 44.51
N LEU A 9 75.35 -20.96 43.75
CA LEU A 9 75.30 -19.99 42.66
C LEU A 9 74.34 -20.45 41.54
N ILE A 10 74.40 -21.72 41.16
CA ILE A 10 73.49 -22.31 40.16
C ILE A 10 72.03 -22.24 40.65
N MET A 11 71.77 -22.55 41.92
CA MET A 11 70.42 -22.45 42.51
C MET A 11 69.89 -21.02 42.53
N VAL A 12 70.74 -20.03 42.88
CA VAL A 12 70.36 -18.62 42.86
C VAL A 12 70.05 -18.15 41.44
N LEU A 13 70.89 -18.51 40.46
CA LEU A 13 70.63 -18.18 39.06
C LEU A 13 69.33 -18.84 38.56
N ALA A 14 69.10 -20.11 38.86
CA ALA A 14 67.89 -20.82 38.47
C ALA A 14 66.63 -20.20 39.09
N THR A 15 66.69 -19.80 40.37
CA THR A 15 65.57 -19.11 41.02
C THR A 15 65.33 -17.73 40.42
N LEU A 16 66.38 -16.97 40.10
CA LEU A 16 66.26 -15.67 39.46
C LEU A 16 65.60 -15.78 38.08
N THR A 17 66.00 -16.77 37.27
CA THR A 17 65.40 -17.04 35.96
C THR A 17 63.92 -17.42 36.08
N ILE A 18 63.54 -18.22 37.08
CA ILE A 18 62.12 -18.58 37.32
C ILE A 18 61.31 -17.32 37.68
N VAL A 19 61.85 -16.46 38.54
CA VAL A 19 61.19 -15.20 38.91
C VAL A 19 61.03 -14.28 37.69
N GLU A 20 62.05 -14.16 36.84
CA GLU A 20 61.97 -13.40 35.60
C GLU A 20 60.89 -13.94 34.66
N ILE A 21 60.80 -15.26 34.47
CA ILE A 21 59.77 -15.89 33.65
C ILE A 21 58.37 -15.59 34.20
N ILE A 22 58.17 -15.68 35.52
CA ILE A 22 56.88 -15.39 36.15
C ILE A 22 56.48 -13.92 35.94
N LEU A 23 57.43 -12.98 36.08
CA LEU A 23 57.18 -11.56 35.86
C LEU A 23 56.82 -11.27 34.40
N VAL A 24 57.54 -11.87 33.45
CA VAL A 24 57.25 -11.74 32.01
C VAL A 24 55.88 -12.33 31.67
N GLN A 25 55.56 -13.53 32.17
CA GLN A 25 54.25 -14.14 31.96
C GLN A 25 53.12 -13.29 32.54
N ARG A 26 53.31 -12.73 33.73
CA ARG A 26 52.32 -11.83 34.34
C ARG A 26 52.07 -10.60 33.48
N ASN A 27 53.13 -9.98 32.94
CA ASN A 27 53.00 -8.80 32.10
C ASN A 27 52.29 -9.12 30.79
N ILE A 28 52.71 -10.20 30.10
CA ILE A 28 52.06 -10.64 28.85
C ILE A 28 50.58 -10.92 29.08
N ILE A 29 50.23 -11.63 30.17
CA ILE A 29 48.84 -11.93 30.50
C ILE A 29 48.06 -10.65 30.82
N SER A 30 48.67 -9.67 31.50
CA SER A 30 48.04 -8.39 31.81
C SER A 30 47.72 -7.60 30.54
N GLU A 31 48.72 -7.39 29.68
CA GLU A 31 48.56 -6.67 28.42
C GLU A 31 47.54 -7.36 27.50
N THR A 32 47.63 -8.68 27.37
CA THR A 32 46.69 -9.47 26.58
C THR A 32 45.26 -9.31 27.12
N ARG A 33 45.06 -9.31 28.44
CA ARG A 33 43.74 -9.12 29.05
C ARG A 33 43.19 -7.72 28.81
N GLU A 34 44.01 -6.69 28.94
CA GLU A 34 43.62 -5.30 28.65
C GLU A 34 43.22 -5.14 27.19
N GLU A 35 44.01 -5.69 26.27
CA GLU A 35 43.68 -5.69 24.83
C GLU A 35 42.37 -6.41 24.54
N TYR A 36 42.14 -7.60 25.10
CA TYR A 36 40.88 -8.31 24.95
C TYR A 36 39.69 -7.54 25.54
N TYR A 37 39.89 -6.89 26.69
CA TYR A 37 38.85 -6.08 27.32
C TYR A 37 38.47 -4.88 26.44
N VAL A 38 39.45 -4.11 25.97
CA VAL A 38 39.23 -2.97 25.07
C VAL A 38 38.55 -3.43 23.79
N LYS A 39 39.05 -4.51 23.17
CA LYS A 39 38.49 -5.06 21.94
C LYS A 39 37.03 -5.50 22.12
N ASN A 40 36.71 -6.19 23.21
CA ASN A 40 35.33 -6.60 23.49
C ASN A 40 34.42 -5.38 23.70
N ARG A 41 34.87 -4.35 24.43
CA ARG A 41 34.07 -3.12 24.60
C ARG A 41 33.82 -2.41 23.28
N ILE A 42 34.83 -2.29 22.42
CA ILE A 42 34.65 -1.70 21.08
C ILE A 42 33.68 -2.51 20.23
N ASN A 43 33.77 -3.84 20.25
CA ASN A 43 32.83 -4.71 19.53
C ASN A 43 31.41 -4.54 20.05
N ASP A 44 31.21 -4.57 21.36
CA ASP A 44 29.89 -4.37 21.99
C ASP A 44 29.30 -2.99 21.65
N MET A 45 30.12 -1.95 21.56
CA MET A 45 29.69 -0.60 21.15
C MET A 45 29.29 -0.54 19.67
N ASN A 46 30.04 -1.22 18.78
CA ASN A 46 29.65 -1.33 17.37
C ASN A 46 28.35 -2.13 17.21
N ASP A 47 28.20 -3.24 17.93
CA ASP A 47 26.96 -4.02 17.92
C ASP A 47 25.79 -3.18 18.44
N LEU A 48 26.00 -2.35 19.47
CA LEU A 48 24.98 -1.43 19.97
C LEU A 48 24.61 -0.39 18.89
N TYR A 49 25.60 0.21 18.23
CA TYR A 49 25.38 1.14 17.12
C TYR A 49 24.54 0.51 16.01
N ASP A 50 24.94 -0.68 15.51
CA ASP A 50 24.24 -1.36 14.43
C ASP A 50 22.78 -1.71 14.82
N ASN A 51 22.56 -2.06 16.09
CA ASN A 51 21.23 -2.29 16.62
C ASN A 51 20.39 -1.01 16.68
N ILE A 52 20.98 0.12 17.10
CA ILE A 52 20.31 1.43 17.13
C ILE A 52 19.87 1.84 15.72
N ILE A 53 20.77 1.76 14.73
CA ILE A 53 20.44 2.11 13.34
C ILE A 53 19.31 1.22 12.82
N ARG A 54 19.39 -0.10 13.03
CA ARG A 54 18.32 -1.01 12.57
C ARG A 54 16.98 -0.78 13.28
N ASP A 55 17.00 -0.46 14.56
CA ASP A 55 15.78 -0.23 15.35
C ASP A 55 15.15 1.14 15.05
N SER A 56 15.97 2.14 14.73
CA SER A 56 15.51 3.49 14.40
C SER A 56 14.53 3.49 13.23
N GLY A 57 14.80 2.75 12.14
CA GLY A 57 13.88 2.65 11.00
C GLY A 57 12.52 2.04 11.38
N LYS A 58 12.51 1.00 12.22
CA LYS A 58 11.26 0.39 12.71
C LYS A 58 10.48 1.33 13.63
N SER A 59 11.20 2.07 14.46
CA SER A 59 10.60 3.02 15.39
C SER A 59 10.02 4.21 14.62
N MET A 60 10.73 4.72 13.61
CA MET A 60 10.19 5.71 12.67
C MET A 60 8.91 5.20 12.01
N GLU A 61 8.85 3.95 11.55
CA GLU A 61 7.63 3.39 10.96
C GLU A 61 6.43 3.47 11.92
N ILE A 62 6.62 3.05 13.17
CA ILE A 62 5.55 2.99 14.18
C ILE A 62 5.10 4.40 14.56
N ILE A 63 6.05 5.30 14.81
CA ILE A 63 5.79 6.69 15.19
C ILE A 63 5.07 7.41 14.04
N THR A 64 5.52 7.23 12.80
CA THR A 64 4.90 7.83 11.61
C THR A 64 3.48 7.32 11.41
N LYS A 65 3.24 6.00 11.54
CA LYS A 65 1.89 5.44 11.43
C LYS A 65 0.93 6.04 12.46
N ARG A 66 1.40 6.29 13.68
CA ARG A 66 0.61 6.98 14.71
C ARG A 66 0.36 8.44 14.35
N ALA A 67 1.40 9.17 13.93
CA ALA A 67 1.28 10.56 13.52
C ALA A 67 0.29 10.72 12.35
N ILE A 68 0.33 9.85 11.35
CA ILE A 68 -0.63 9.82 10.24
C ILE A 68 -2.05 9.52 10.76
N SER A 69 -2.21 8.53 11.64
CA SER A 69 -3.53 8.18 12.20
C SER A 69 -4.15 9.35 12.95
N ILE A 70 -3.35 10.09 13.72
CA ILE A 70 -3.80 11.27 14.47
C ILE A 70 -4.13 12.41 13.51
N SER A 71 -3.26 12.66 12.53
CA SER A 71 -3.47 13.67 11.49
C SER A 71 -4.78 13.45 10.75
N ALA A 72 -5.02 12.23 10.26
CA ALA A 72 -6.27 11.88 9.60
C ALA A 72 -7.46 12.02 10.57
N SER A 73 -7.35 11.48 11.78
CA SER A 73 -8.40 11.56 12.80
C SER A 73 -8.80 13.01 13.12
N HIS A 74 -7.83 13.93 13.22
CA HIS A 74 -8.09 15.34 13.44
C HIS A 74 -8.88 15.96 12.28
N VAL A 75 -8.44 15.71 11.04
CA VAL A 75 -9.14 16.19 9.83
C VAL A 75 -10.57 15.67 9.77
N ILE A 76 -10.79 14.40 10.12
CA ILE A 76 -12.10 13.74 10.10
C ILE A 76 -13.02 14.29 11.19
N GLN A 77 -12.52 14.42 12.42
CA GLN A 77 -13.33 14.83 13.57
C GLN A 77 -13.67 16.31 13.55
N GLU A 78 -12.72 17.17 13.16
CA GLU A 78 -12.94 18.61 13.11
C GLU A 78 -13.57 19.06 11.78
N GLY A 79 -13.45 18.25 10.72
CA GLY A 79 -13.89 18.61 9.38
C GLY A 79 -13.06 19.76 8.78
N VAL A 80 -11.84 19.97 9.27
CA VAL A 80 -10.93 21.03 8.85
C VAL A 80 -9.66 20.39 8.28
N PRO A 81 -9.27 20.73 7.03
CA PRO A 81 -8.03 20.23 6.45
C PRO A 81 -6.79 20.80 7.16
N LEU A 82 -5.68 20.08 7.08
CA LEU A 82 -4.39 20.58 7.56
C LEU A 82 -3.85 21.71 6.68
N SER A 83 -3.03 22.60 7.25
CA SER A 83 -2.34 23.63 6.48
C SER A 83 -1.16 23.04 5.70
N ASP A 84 -0.32 22.27 6.38
CA ASP A 84 0.88 21.63 5.85
C ASP A 84 1.01 20.24 6.50
N ALA A 85 0.63 19.19 5.76
CA ALA A 85 0.50 17.85 6.30
C ALA A 85 1.86 17.24 6.70
N ASP A 86 2.91 17.55 5.95
CA ASP A 86 4.29 17.15 6.23
C ASP A 86 4.79 17.75 7.54
N GLU A 87 4.67 19.06 7.72
CA GLU A 87 5.10 19.75 8.96
C GLU A 87 4.34 19.26 10.20
N VAL A 88 3.03 19.01 10.07
CA VAL A 88 2.21 18.48 11.17
C VAL A 88 2.64 17.07 11.57
N ILE A 89 2.93 16.20 10.60
CA ILE A 89 3.43 14.84 10.88
C ILE A 89 4.81 14.92 11.54
N GLU A 90 5.69 15.81 11.08
CA GLU A 90 7.00 16.05 11.69
C GLU A 90 6.88 16.53 13.16
N GLU A 91 5.98 17.48 13.43
CA GLU A 91 5.71 17.97 14.79
C GLU A 91 5.26 16.83 15.72
N LEU A 92 4.29 16.02 15.27
CA LEU A 92 3.78 14.88 16.01
C LEU A 92 4.89 13.86 16.31
N MET A 93 5.75 13.57 15.33
CA MET A 93 6.84 12.61 15.50
C MET A 93 7.91 13.09 16.48
N LEU A 94 8.26 14.37 16.44
CA LEU A 94 9.32 14.95 17.27
C LEU A 94 8.85 15.27 18.69
N ASN A 95 7.71 15.97 18.80
CA ASN A 95 7.25 16.56 20.05
C ASN A 95 6.00 15.87 20.62
N GLY A 96 5.30 15.04 19.84
CA GLY A 96 4.02 14.47 20.25
C GLY A 96 2.92 15.52 20.38
N THR A 97 3.07 16.66 19.69
CA THR A 97 2.15 17.78 19.73
C THR A 97 1.52 18.03 18.36
N PHE A 98 0.30 18.55 18.38
CA PHE A 98 -0.38 19.10 17.21
C PHE A 98 -0.60 20.59 17.47
N ASN A 99 -0.05 21.49 16.65
CA ASN A 99 -0.14 22.93 16.85
C ASN A 99 0.33 23.39 18.26
N ASN A 100 1.38 22.76 18.79
CA ASN A 100 1.92 22.95 20.15
C ASN A 100 0.99 22.49 21.29
N THR A 101 -0.05 21.71 21.00
CA THR A 101 -0.88 21.06 22.03
C THR A 101 -0.57 19.56 22.10
N GLU A 102 -0.39 19.04 23.31
CA GLU A 102 -0.02 17.63 23.52
C GLU A 102 -1.12 16.68 23.05
N GLU A 103 -0.73 15.69 22.24
CA GLU A 103 -1.62 14.64 21.74
C GLU A 103 -1.45 13.36 22.55
N LEU A 104 -2.50 12.97 23.28
CA LEU A 104 -2.48 11.79 24.15
C LEU A 104 -2.14 10.50 23.41
N MET A 105 -2.49 10.41 22.12
CA MET A 105 -2.23 9.21 21.31
C MET A 105 -0.74 9.08 20.91
N MET A 106 0.06 10.14 21.10
CA MET A 106 1.52 10.13 20.92
C MET A 106 2.31 9.87 22.21
N GLU A 107 1.64 9.76 23.36
CA GLU A 107 2.33 9.53 24.64
C GLU A 107 3.25 8.29 24.58
N ASN A 108 4.50 8.45 25.01
CA ASN A 108 5.55 7.42 24.99
C ASN A 108 5.88 6.87 23.58
N SER A 109 5.51 7.59 22.52
CA SER A 109 5.55 7.16 21.13
C SER A 109 6.08 8.24 20.19
N THR A 110 7.00 9.07 20.69
CA THR A 110 7.77 10.06 19.90
C THR A 110 9.20 9.58 19.64
N ILE A 111 9.91 10.30 18.79
CA ILE A 111 11.35 10.11 18.55
C ILE A 111 12.14 10.35 19.86
N SER A 112 11.73 11.34 20.66
CA SER A 112 12.34 11.59 21.97
C SER A 112 12.16 10.39 22.90
N ASP A 113 10.96 9.83 22.99
CA ASP A 113 10.69 8.66 23.84
C ASP A 113 11.49 7.43 23.41
N TRP A 114 11.71 7.25 22.10
CA TRP A 114 12.58 6.20 21.60
C TRP A 114 14.05 6.46 21.98
N SER A 115 14.52 7.69 21.81
CA SER A 115 15.89 8.11 22.17
C SER A 115 16.18 7.88 23.66
N ASP A 116 15.24 8.23 24.53
CA ASP A 116 15.34 8.03 25.97
C ASP A 116 15.39 6.54 26.32
N ARG A 117 14.53 5.71 25.72
CA ARG A 117 14.57 4.25 25.92
C ARG A 117 15.89 3.63 25.46
N MET A 118 16.46 4.09 24.34
CA MET A 118 17.77 3.62 23.88
C MET A 118 18.88 4.07 24.83
N SER A 119 18.78 5.29 25.37
CA SER A 119 19.73 5.81 26.34
C SER A 119 19.72 5.03 27.64
N ASP A 120 18.54 4.64 28.14
CA ASP A 120 18.39 3.74 29.28
C ASP A 120 19.05 2.37 29.04
N ILE A 121 18.86 1.79 27.86
CA ILE A 121 19.52 0.52 27.46
C ILE A 121 21.04 0.70 27.42
N GLY A 122 21.53 1.82 26.90
CA GLY A 122 22.96 2.17 26.89
C GLY A 122 23.52 2.25 28.31
N GLU A 123 22.81 2.93 29.21
CA GLU A 123 23.18 3.08 30.61
C GLU A 123 23.28 1.73 31.33
N LEU A 124 22.31 0.83 31.13
CA LEU A 124 22.33 -0.52 31.67
C LEU A 124 23.54 -1.35 31.19
N LYS A 125 24.07 -1.05 30.00
CA LYS A 125 25.28 -1.68 29.43
C LYS A 125 26.59 -0.98 29.82
N GLY A 126 26.51 0.07 30.65
CA GLY A 126 27.66 0.85 31.09
C GLY A 126 28.17 1.88 30.07
N TYR A 127 27.30 2.33 29.17
CA TYR A 127 27.58 3.36 28.17
C TYR A 127 26.79 4.63 28.48
N ASN A 128 27.33 5.78 28.11
CA ASN A 128 26.59 7.02 27.95
C ASN A 128 26.24 7.13 26.46
N LEU A 129 24.96 7.01 26.14
CA LEU A 129 24.44 7.15 24.79
C LEU A 129 23.81 8.53 24.65
N ASN A 130 24.13 9.24 23.57
CA ASN A 130 23.38 10.42 23.12
C ASN A 130 22.98 10.22 21.66
N LEU A 131 21.71 10.48 21.37
CA LEU A 131 21.13 10.35 20.03
C LEU A 131 20.51 11.69 19.65
N ASP A 132 21.07 12.33 18.63
CA ASP A 132 20.58 13.62 18.15
C ASP A 132 20.01 13.48 16.74
N PHE A 133 18.75 13.87 16.58
CA PHE A 133 18.06 13.95 15.30
C PHE A 133 18.11 15.38 14.78
N LEU A 134 18.80 15.61 13.65
CA LEU A 134 19.07 16.97 13.16
C LEU A 134 18.03 17.44 12.15
N ARG A 135 17.57 16.55 11.28
CA ARG A 135 16.63 16.84 10.19
C ARG A 135 15.69 15.66 10.09
N LEU A 136 14.39 15.88 10.19
CA LEU A 136 13.35 14.89 9.91
C LEU A 136 12.56 15.45 8.73
N GLU A 137 12.34 14.65 7.70
CA GLU A 137 11.54 15.06 6.54
C GLU A 137 10.51 13.99 6.19
N ILE A 138 9.29 14.46 5.91
CA ILE A 138 8.18 13.63 5.44
C ILE A 138 7.87 13.98 3.99
N LYS A 139 8.01 12.99 3.10
CA LYS A 139 7.83 13.18 1.66
C LYS A 139 7.00 12.05 1.08
N PRO A 140 6.21 12.29 0.02
CA PRO A 140 5.60 11.19 -0.70
C PRO A 140 6.68 10.42 -1.47
N TYR A 141 6.63 9.08 -1.42
CA TYR A 141 7.52 8.23 -2.20
C TYR A 141 6.85 7.78 -3.50
N ASP A 142 5.66 7.19 -3.37
CA ASP A 142 4.76 6.79 -4.45
C ASP A 142 3.30 6.96 -3.96
N SER A 143 2.31 6.49 -4.72
CA SER A 143 0.89 6.65 -4.39
C SER A 143 0.50 6.04 -3.04
N PHE A 144 1.18 4.97 -2.62
CA PHE A 144 0.81 4.18 -1.44
C PHE A 144 1.85 4.22 -0.32
N ASN A 145 2.96 4.95 -0.50
CA ASN A 145 4.04 5.01 0.47
C ASN A 145 4.53 6.44 0.70
N ILE A 146 4.77 6.75 1.97
CA ILE A 146 5.44 7.96 2.44
C ILE A 146 6.87 7.60 2.82
N LEU A 147 7.82 8.43 2.42
CA LEU A 147 9.22 8.36 2.79
C LEU A 147 9.47 9.25 4.00
N VAL A 148 10.06 8.65 5.03
CA VAL A 148 10.53 9.31 6.23
C VAL A 148 12.05 9.29 6.20
N GLU A 149 12.68 10.46 6.17
CA GLU A 149 14.14 10.60 6.17
C GLU A 149 14.61 11.36 7.40
N SER A 150 15.67 10.87 8.03
CA SER A 150 16.30 11.62 9.12
C SER A 150 17.79 11.40 9.27
N ASP A 151 18.49 12.49 9.59
CA ASP A 151 19.91 12.47 9.95
C ASP A 151 20.06 12.22 11.46
N LEU A 152 20.64 11.06 11.80
CA LEU A 152 20.86 10.60 13.17
C LEU A 152 22.35 10.65 13.53
N THR A 153 22.68 11.40 14.59
CA THR A 153 24.00 11.37 15.20
C THR A 153 23.98 10.47 16.43
N VAL A 154 24.79 9.41 16.41
CA VAL A 154 24.92 8.45 17.51
C VAL A 154 26.26 8.66 18.20
N ASN A 155 26.22 9.03 19.48
CA ASN A 155 27.39 9.12 20.34
C ASN A 155 27.33 8.09 21.47
N ILE A 156 28.25 7.13 21.46
CA ILE A 156 28.39 6.09 22.49
C ILE A 156 29.71 6.32 23.19
N THR A 157 29.69 6.57 24.49
CA THR A 157 30.90 6.71 25.32
C THR A 157 30.91 5.71 26.46
N ASP A 158 32.00 4.97 26.63
CA ASP A 158 32.17 4.06 27.76
C ASP A 158 32.32 4.82 29.08
N LYS A 159 31.53 4.45 30.11
CA LYS A 159 31.55 5.13 31.42
C LYS A 159 32.89 5.04 32.14
N ASN A 160 33.71 4.03 31.84
CA ASN A 160 35.06 3.87 32.40
C ASN A 160 36.13 4.58 31.55
N GLY A 161 35.74 5.30 30.49
CA GLY A 161 36.63 6.09 29.65
C GLY A 161 37.50 5.27 28.70
N VAL A 162 37.09 4.03 28.38
CA VAL A 162 37.87 3.09 27.55
C VAL A 162 37.84 3.50 26.07
N ALA A 163 36.67 3.86 25.56
CA ALA A 163 36.44 4.19 24.16
C ALA A 163 35.22 5.09 23.99
N SER A 164 35.19 5.82 22.88
CA SER A 164 34.04 6.59 22.42
C SER A 164 33.86 6.42 20.92
N ILE A 165 32.62 6.32 20.47
CA ILE A 165 32.24 6.25 19.05
C ILE A 165 31.24 7.37 18.79
N THR A 166 31.51 8.16 17.76
CA THR A 166 30.56 9.15 17.24
C THR A 166 30.42 8.91 15.75
N ARG A 167 29.19 8.70 15.29
CA ARG A 167 28.87 8.45 13.88
C ARG A 167 27.59 9.17 13.52
N ASN A 168 27.54 9.62 12.27
CA ASN A 168 26.35 10.21 11.67
C ASN A 168 25.87 9.23 10.61
N ASP A 169 24.58 8.93 10.63
CA ASP A 169 23.93 8.04 9.68
C ASP A 169 22.64 8.70 9.17
N SER A 170 22.25 8.36 7.94
CA SER A 170 20.98 8.78 7.35
C SER A 170 20.03 7.60 7.40
N VAL A 171 18.96 7.73 8.16
CA VAL A 171 17.94 6.70 8.28
C VAL A 171 16.78 7.09 7.38
N SER A 172 16.40 6.18 6.49
CA SER A 172 15.26 6.36 5.60
C SER A 172 14.34 5.15 5.69
N HIS A 173 13.04 5.35 5.82
CA HIS A 173 12.07 4.25 5.86
C HIS A 173 10.81 4.57 5.08
N LEU A 174 10.26 3.56 4.41
CA LEU A 174 9.00 3.67 3.68
C LEU A 174 7.84 3.21 4.55
N VAL A 175 6.81 4.04 4.63
CA VAL A 175 5.61 3.82 5.42
C VAL A 175 4.41 3.73 4.49
N SER A 176 3.82 2.54 4.40
CA SER A 176 2.59 2.33 3.63
C SER A 176 1.40 3.05 4.28
N ILE A 177 0.59 3.70 3.44
CA ILE A 177 -0.69 4.32 3.81
C ILE A 177 -1.88 3.36 3.67
N GLU A 178 -1.64 2.10 3.30
CA GLU A 178 -2.70 1.11 3.18
C GLU A 178 -3.38 0.88 4.54
N GLY A 179 -4.71 0.87 4.54
CA GLY A 179 -5.53 0.70 5.73
C GLY A 179 -5.82 2.00 6.50
N PHE A 180 -5.26 3.15 6.08
CA PHE A 180 -5.67 4.44 6.63
C PHE A 180 -6.96 4.94 5.97
N GLU A 181 -7.71 5.75 6.71
CA GLU A 181 -8.90 6.43 6.21
C GLU A 181 -8.50 7.59 5.30
N ASP A 182 -9.17 7.73 4.16
CA ASP A 182 -8.98 8.83 3.24
C ASP A 182 -9.73 10.08 3.73
N PRO A 183 -9.02 11.18 4.04
CA PRO A 183 -9.64 12.42 4.53
C PRO A 183 -10.60 13.09 3.53
N VAL A 184 -10.48 12.83 2.22
CA VAL A 184 -11.31 13.49 1.20
C VAL A 184 -12.79 13.18 1.37
N TYR A 185 -13.13 11.92 1.70
CA TYR A 185 -14.52 11.50 1.87
C TYR A 185 -15.21 12.24 3.03
N PRO A 186 -14.71 12.18 4.29
CA PRO A 186 -15.33 12.86 5.41
C PRO A 186 -15.28 14.39 5.27
N LEU A 187 -14.21 14.98 4.69
CA LEU A 187 -14.16 16.42 4.43
C LEU A 187 -15.27 16.89 3.49
N ASN A 188 -15.58 16.11 2.45
CA ASN A 188 -16.59 16.49 1.46
C ASN A 188 -18.00 15.95 1.75
N THR A 189 -18.15 15.13 2.80
CA THR A 189 -19.43 14.55 3.21
C THR A 189 -19.83 14.91 4.65
N TYR A 190 -19.16 15.90 5.26
CA TYR A 190 -19.40 16.34 6.64
C TYR A 190 -19.27 15.20 7.67
N GLY A 191 -18.28 14.32 7.45
CA GLY A 191 -18.00 13.16 8.29
C GLY A 191 -19.01 12.02 8.20
N MET A 192 -19.95 12.05 7.24
CA MET A 192 -20.98 11.02 7.12
C MET A 192 -20.50 9.76 6.42
N VAL A 193 -19.55 9.90 5.50
CA VAL A 193 -19.00 8.79 4.71
C VAL A 193 -17.50 8.77 4.91
N THR A 194 -16.99 7.56 5.16
CA THR A 194 -15.57 7.28 5.32
C THR A 194 -15.16 6.25 4.29
N HIS A 195 -13.90 6.27 3.88
CA HIS A 195 -13.36 5.29 2.95
C HIS A 195 -11.93 4.95 3.34
N THR A 196 -11.59 3.67 3.26
CA THR A 196 -10.25 3.19 3.64
C THR A 196 -9.42 2.93 2.40
N ILE A 197 -8.15 3.31 2.45
CA ILE A 197 -7.21 3.16 1.34
C ILE A 197 -6.80 1.69 1.22
N HIS A 198 -7.21 1.08 0.11
CA HIS A 198 -6.81 -0.27 -0.29
C HIS A 198 -6.36 -0.25 -1.75
N GLU A 199 -5.11 -0.64 -2.01
CA GLU A 199 -4.58 -0.71 -3.37
C GLU A 199 -5.33 -1.78 -4.18
N THR A 200 -5.58 -1.47 -5.44
CA THR A 200 -6.21 -2.43 -6.36
C THR A 200 -5.32 -3.67 -6.59
N PRO A 201 -5.88 -4.89 -6.58
CA PRO A 201 -5.13 -6.09 -6.94
C PRO A 201 -4.89 -6.22 -8.47
N TYR A 202 -5.49 -5.33 -9.26
CA TYR A 202 -5.49 -5.38 -10.73
C TYR A 202 -4.45 -4.42 -11.33
N SER A 203 -3.74 -4.89 -12.36
CA SER A 203 -2.74 -4.11 -13.08
C SER A 203 -3.07 -4.10 -14.56
N THR A 204 -3.67 -3.00 -15.05
CA THR A 204 -4.00 -2.76 -16.48
C THR A 204 -4.98 -3.76 -17.12
N ASN A 205 -5.53 -4.71 -16.36
CA ASN A 205 -6.40 -5.78 -16.84
C ASN A 205 -7.82 -5.70 -16.24
N PHE A 206 -8.33 -4.47 -16.08
CA PHE A 206 -9.68 -4.22 -15.58
C PHE A 206 -10.75 -4.81 -16.48
N THR A 207 -10.56 -4.69 -17.78
CA THR A 207 -11.40 -5.29 -18.82
C THR A 207 -10.52 -6.02 -19.83
N GLN A 208 -11.10 -7.01 -20.53
CA GLN A 208 -10.41 -7.70 -21.61
C GLN A 208 -11.42 -8.15 -22.67
N LEU A 209 -11.17 -7.81 -23.94
CA LEU A 209 -11.93 -8.36 -25.06
C LEU A 209 -11.65 -9.86 -25.17
N LEU A 210 -12.69 -10.68 -25.04
CA LEU A 210 -12.59 -12.14 -25.14
C LEU A 210 -12.81 -12.60 -26.59
N ALA A 211 -13.82 -12.04 -27.25
CA ALA A 211 -14.17 -12.41 -28.61
C ALA A 211 -14.99 -11.31 -29.30
N ALA A 212 -15.04 -11.37 -30.63
CA ALA A 212 -15.91 -10.56 -31.47
C ALA A 212 -16.60 -11.47 -32.51
N GLY A 213 -17.78 -11.07 -32.96
CA GLY A 213 -18.62 -11.87 -33.86
C GLY A 213 -19.63 -11.02 -34.62
N SER A 214 -20.88 -11.45 -34.61
CA SER A 214 -22.04 -10.67 -35.06
C SER A 214 -23.14 -10.81 -34.01
N GLY A 215 -23.75 -9.71 -33.61
CA GLY A 215 -24.70 -9.63 -32.51
C GLY A 215 -25.84 -8.65 -32.77
N ASP A 216 -26.80 -8.63 -31.85
CA ASP A 216 -27.93 -7.70 -31.82
C ASP A 216 -28.58 -7.73 -30.42
N ASN A 217 -29.66 -6.95 -30.26
CA ASN A 217 -30.56 -6.89 -29.10
C ASN A 217 -29.97 -6.27 -27.81
N GLY A 218 -29.02 -5.35 -27.91
CA GLY A 218 -28.48 -4.65 -26.74
C GLY A 218 -27.32 -5.38 -26.06
N TRP A 219 -27.11 -5.07 -24.79
CA TRP A 219 -26.03 -5.64 -23.98
C TRP A 219 -26.55 -6.28 -22.68
N ILE A 220 -25.78 -7.23 -22.14
CA ILE A 220 -26.05 -7.85 -20.84
C ILE A 220 -24.77 -8.28 -20.14
N ARG A 221 -24.70 -8.09 -18.83
CA ARG A 221 -23.73 -8.76 -17.97
C ARG A 221 -24.35 -9.96 -17.29
N GLY A 222 -23.70 -11.11 -17.38
CA GLY A 222 -24.18 -12.32 -16.73
C GLY A 222 -23.12 -13.39 -16.56
N LEU A 223 -23.45 -14.41 -15.77
CA LEU A 223 -22.55 -15.53 -15.49
C LEU A 223 -22.60 -16.54 -16.63
N THR A 224 -21.45 -16.90 -17.20
CA THR A 224 -21.39 -17.85 -18.31
C THR A 224 -21.81 -19.26 -17.89
N PHE A 225 -22.50 -19.94 -18.80
CA PHE A 225 -22.85 -21.35 -18.69
C PHE A 225 -22.51 -22.05 -20.01
N SER A 226 -21.33 -22.68 -20.04
CA SER A 226 -20.81 -23.38 -21.21
C SER A 226 -21.40 -24.78 -21.33
N VAL A 227 -21.87 -25.11 -22.54
CA VAL A 227 -22.45 -26.40 -22.90
C VAL A 227 -21.64 -26.97 -24.07
N GLU A 228 -20.99 -28.10 -23.83
CA GLU A 228 -20.19 -28.81 -24.82
C GLU A 228 -20.89 -30.11 -25.24
N GLY A 229 -20.99 -30.33 -26.55
CA GLY A 229 -21.57 -31.55 -27.10
C GLY A 229 -23.10 -31.58 -27.02
N ASP A 230 -23.65 -32.32 -26.04
CA ASP A 230 -25.10 -32.49 -25.88
C ASP A 230 -25.73 -31.20 -25.32
N SER A 231 -26.82 -30.74 -25.94
CA SER A 231 -27.59 -29.55 -25.56
C SER A 231 -28.54 -29.76 -24.36
N SER A 232 -28.71 -31.00 -23.88
CA SER A 232 -29.50 -31.35 -22.69
C SER A 232 -29.15 -30.58 -21.39
N PRO A 233 -27.87 -30.26 -21.09
CA PRO A 233 -27.50 -29.41 -19.96
C PRO A 233 -28.05 -27.99 -20.05
N ALA A 234 -28.22 -27.44 -21.26
CA ALA A 234 -28.87 -26.14 -21.45
C ALA A 234 -30.33 -26.19 -21.00
N ILE A 235 -31.05 -27.27 -21.32
CA ILE A 235 -32.46 -27.43 -20.94
C ILE A 235 -32.63 -27.57 -19.43
N SER A 236 -31.75 -28.32 -18.77
CA SER A 236 -31.83 -28.60 -17.32
C SER A 236 -31.19 -27.54 -16.41
N CYS A 237 -30.55 -26.51 -16.99
CA CYS A 237 -29.86 -25.47 -16.23
C CYS A 237 -30.81 -24.69 -15.31
N PRO A 238 -30.52 -24.59 -13.99
CA PRO A 238 -31.27 -23.75 -13.08
C PRO A 238 -30.90 -22.27 -13.25
N ASN A 239 -31.84 -21.37 -12.96
CA ASN A 239 -31.67 -19.91 -12.98
C ASN A 239 -31.14 -19.37 -14.32
N LYS A 240 -31.72 -19.81 -15.44
CA LYS A 240 -31.32 -19.38 -16.79
C LYS A 240 -31.31 -17.86 -16.94
N SER A 241 -32.27 -17.16 -16.32
CA SER A 241 -32.44 -15.71 -16.43
C SER A 241 -31.28 -14.88 -15.88
N THR A 242 -30.33 -15.48 -15.15
CA THR A 242 -29.11 -14.81 -14.65
C THR A 242 -27.85 -15.28 -15.35
N LYS A 243 -27.97 -16.12 -16.39
CA LYS A 243 -26.85 -16.79 -17.04
C LYS A 243 -26.78 -16.46 -18.51
N VAL A 244 -25.57 -16.37 -19.02
CA VAL A 244 -25.25 -16.27 -20.44
C VAL A 244 -24.98 -17.69 -20.96
N LEU A 245 -25.76 -18.15 -21.92
CA LEU A 245 -25.57 -19.45 -22.55
C LEU A 245 -24.38 -19.38 -23.51
N VAL A 246 -23.42 -20.30 -23.34
CA VAL A 246 -22.28 -20.43 -24.25
C VAL A 246 -22.37 -21.80 -24.91
N ILE A 247 -22.64 -21.85 -26.22
CA ILE A 247 -22.92 -23.09 -26.95
C ILE A 247 -22.47 -23.02 -28.40
N ASP A 248 -21.97 -24.12 -28.97
CA ASP A 248 -21.54 -24.11 -30.37
C ASP A 248 -22.70 -23.90 -31.34
N ASP A 249 -23.76 -24.70 -31.23
CA ASP A 249 -24.93 -24.65 -32.09
C ASP A 249 -26.22 -24.43 -31.26
N PRO A 250 -26.75 -23.19 -31.21
CA PRO A 250 -27.97 -22.90 -30.47
C PRO A 250 -29.23 -23.41 -31.19
N THR A 251 -29.13 -23.85 -32.46
CA THR A 251 -30.29 -24.32 -33.25
C THR A 251 -30.81 -25.69 -32.78
N GLU A 252 -30.02 -26.41 -31.98
CA GLU A 252 -30.46 -27.63 -31.30
C GLU A 252 -31.50 -27.34 -30.19
N LEU A 253 -31.59 -26.09 -29.74
CA LEU A 253 -32.54 -25.64 -28.73
C LEU A 253 -33.71 -24.90 -29.37
N ASP A 254 -34.90 -25.06 -28.80
CA ASP A 254 -36.03 -24.23 -29.20
C ASP A 254 -35.80 -22.76 -28.77
N SER A 255 -36.28 -21.80 -29.56
CA SER A 255 -36.06 -20.37 -29.31
C SER A 255 -36.69 -19.89 -27.99
N LEU A 256 -37.70 -20.60 -27.46
CA LEU A 256 -38.27 -20.25 -26.16
C LEU A 256 -37.27 -20.57 -25.03
N THR A 257 -36.58 -21.71 -25.10
CA THR A 257 -35.54 -22.13 -24.16
C THR A 257 -34.34 -21.19 -24.21
N VAL A 258 -33.90 -20.78 -25.41
CA VAL A 258 -32.81 -19.81 -25.58
C VAL A 258 -33.18 -18.47 -24.93
N ASN A 259 -34.40 -17.96 -25.17
CA ASN A 259 -34.89 -16.71 -24.60
C ASN A 259 -35.13 -16.74 -23.07
N LEU A 260 -34.97 -17.89 -22.40
CA LEU A 260 -34.96 -17.95 -20.93
C LEU A 260 -33.61 -17.53 -20.33
N TYR A 261 -32.54 -17.51 -21.13
CA TYR A 261 -31.23 -17.04 -20.71
C TYR A 261 -31.15 -15.50 -20.72
N SER A 262 -30.15 -14.93 -20.06
CA SER A 262 -29.95 -13.47 -20.07
C SER A 262 -29.25 -13.00 -21.36
N GLY A 263 -28.43 -13.87 -21.96
CA GLY A 263 -27.78 -13.63 -23.26
C GLY A 263 -27.21 -14.93 -23.83
N VAL A 264 -26.75 -14.89 -25.08
CA VAL A 264 -26.23 -16.07 -25.80
C VAL A 264 -24.93 -15.74 -26.50
N ILE A 265 -23.97 -16.65 -26.41
CA ILE A 265 -22.74 -16.62 -27.20
C ILE A 265 -22.62 -17.93 -27.95
N SER A 266 -22.44 -17.87 -29.27
CA SER A 266 -22.38 -19.09 -30.08
C SER A 266 -21.39 -19.07 -31.23
N THR A 267 -21.07 -20.28 -31.71
CA THR A 267 -20.29 -20.47 -32.93
C THR A 267 -21.19 -20.30 -34.16
N GLN A 268 -22.40 -20.87 -34.14
CA GLN A 268 -23.38 -20.79 -35.23
C GLN A 268 -24.42 -19.68 -35.01
N GLU A 269 -25.09 -19.29 -36.09
CA GLU A 269 -26.13 -18.27 -36.11
C GLU A 269 -27.27 -18.56 -35.14
N VAL A 270 -27.76 -17.51 -34.48
CA VAL A 270 -28.86 -17.56 -33.53
C VAL A 270 -30.18 -17.31 -34.27
N SER A 271 -31.26 -17.96 -33.85
CA SER A 271 -32.60 -17.78 -34.43
C SER A 271 -33.04 -16.31 -34.44
N ASN A 272 -33.64 -15.86 -35.55
CA ASN A 272 -34.24 -14.52 -35.68
C ASN A 272 -35.40 -14.24 -34.69
N MET A 273 -35.85 -15.26 -33.93
CA MET A 273 -36.85 -15.11 -32.86
C MET A 273 -36.21 -14.85 -31.48
N THR A 274 -34.89 -14.72 -31.39
CA THR A 274 -34.18 -14.37 -30.16
C THR A 274 -34.37 -12.90 -29.84
N ILE A 275 -34.77 -12.61 -28.60
CA ILE A 275 -35.08 -11.24 -28.11
C ILE A 275 -34.11 -10.76 -27.02
N ILE A 276 -33.18 -11.61 -26.63
CA ILE A 276 -32.12 -11.32 -25.66
C ILE A 276 -30.83 -10.96 -26.40
N PRO A 277 -29.90 -10.23 -25.77
CA PRO A 277 -28.58 -9.95 -26.34
C PRO A 277 -27.86 -11.22 -26.78
N TYR A 278 -27.27 -11.21 -27.96
CA TYR A 278 -26.49 -12.34 -28.45
C TYR A 278 -25.29 -11.90 -29.28
N VAL A 279 -24.27 -12.75 -29.32
CA VAL A 279 -23.13 -12.64 -30.25
C VAL A 279 -22.82 -14.04 -30.79
N TYR A 280 -22.85 -14.20 -32.11
CA TYR A 280 -22.54 -15.46 -32.80
C TYR A 280 -21.35 -15.33 -33.76
N GLY A 281 -20.90 -16.46 -34.32
CA GLY A 281 -19.75 -16.49 -35.22
C GLY A 281 -18.40 -16.51 -34.49
N VAL A 282 -18.42 -16.75 -33.17
CA VAL A 282 -17.21 -16.87 -32.35
C VAL A 282 -16.63 -18.27 -32.53
N SER A 283 -15.46 -18.37 -33.15
CA SER A 283 -14.82 -19.68 -33.35
C SER A 283 -14.38 -20.30 -32.02
N ASN A 284 -14.76 -21.56 -31.76
CA ASN A 284 -14.38 -22.30 -30.54
C ASN A 284 -14.86 -21.60 -29.25
N VAL A 285 -16.14 -21.23 -29.20
CA VAL A 285 -16.71 -20.43 -28.12
C VAL A 285 -16.56 -21.08 -26.73
N THR A 286 -16.74 -22.39 -26.63
CA THR A 286 -16.65 -23.16 -25.36
C THR A 286 -15.22 -23.24 -24.82
N GLY A 287 -14.22 -23.20 -25.70
CA GLY A 287 -12.81 -23.14 -25.32
C GLY A 287 -12.27 -21.72 -25.06
N MET A 288 -12.89 -20.69 -25.65
CA MET A 288 -12.46 -19.30 -25.50
C MET A 288 -13.10 -18.58 -24.31
N ILE A 289 -14.38 -18.84 -24.05
CA ILE A 289 -15.14 -18.19 -22.98
C ILE A 289 -15.11 -19.09 -21.73
N PRO A 290 -14.47 -18.67 -20.63
CA PRO A 290 -14.42 -19.45 -19.41
C PRO A 290 -15.84 -19.68 -18.86
N ASN A 291 -16.12 -20.89 -18.40
CA ASN A 291 -17.39 -21.22 -17.74
C ASN A 291 -17.44 -20.63 -16.33
N ASN A 292 -18.63 -20.30 -15.84
CA ASN A 292 -18.85 -19.74 -14.49
C ASN A 292 -18.04 -18.45 -14.23
N THR A 293 -17.95 -17.57 -15.23
CA THR A 293 -17.26 -16.28 -15.18
C THR A 293 -18.22 -15.18 -15.61
N TYR A 294 -18.12 -13.98 -15.01
CA TYR A 294 -18.95 -12.85 -15.45
C TYR A 294 -18.40 -12.25 -16.74
N VAL A 295 -19.25 -12.18 -17.75
CA VAL A 295 -18.94 -11.54 -19.03
C VAL A 295 -19.98 -10.48 -19.35
N LEU A 296 -19.54 -9.47 -20.10
CA LEU A 296 -20.41 -8.54 -20.79
C LEU A 296 -20.56 -9.03 -22.23
N VAL A 297 -21.78 -9.33 -22.64
CA VAL A 297 -22.14 -9.59 -24.04
C VAL A 297 -22.73 -8.30 -24.57
N ASP A 298 -22.07 -7.69 -25.54
CA ASP A 298 -22.51 -6.47 -26.21
C ASP A 298 -22.91 -6.83 -27.63
N GLY A 299 -24.20 -7.10 -27.82
CA GLY A 299 -24.76 -7.48 -29.11
C GLY A 299 -24.70 -6.32 -30.11
N ASP A 300 -24.91 -5.08 -29.65
CA ASP A 300 -24.91 -3.89 -30.51
C ASP A 300 -23.52 -3.59 -31.10
N GLU A 301 -22.46 -3.96 -30.36
CA GLU A 301 -21.06 -3.76 -30.76
C GLU A 301 -20.36 -5.05 -31.19
N ASP A 302 -21.10 -6.16 -31.35
CA ASP A 302 -20.60 -7.46 -31.78
C ASP A 302 -19.48 -8.07 -30.89
N LYS A 303 -19.38 -7.68 -29.62
CA LYS A 303 -18.22 -7.96 -28.75
C LYS A 303 -18.58 -8.63 -27.44
N ILE A 304 -17.63 -9.40 -26.91
CA ILE A 304 -17.73 -10.05 -25.60
C ILE A 304 -16.52 -9.67 -24.76
N TRP A 305 -16.77 -9.20 -23.55
CA TRP A 305 -15.74 -8.71 -22.64
C TRP A 305 -15.74 -9.46 -21.32
N HIS A 306 -14.54 -9.73 -20.80
CA HIS A 306 -14.32 -9.99 -19.39
C HIS A 306 -14.30 -8.65 -18.66
N ILE A 307 -15.18 -8.47 -17.68
CA ILE A 307 -15.37 -7.20 -16.96
C ILE A 307 -15.29 -7.35 -15.43
N GLU A 308 -15.08 -8.58 -14.94
CA GLU A 308 -15.17 -8.88 -13.51
C GLU A 308 -14.21 -8.04 -12.66
N ASN A 309 -12.96 -7.89 -13.10
CA ASN A 309 -11.93 -7.10 -12.41
C ASN A 309 -12.34 -5.62 -12.28
N PHE A 310 -12.86 -5.03 -13.36
CA PHE A 310 -13.39 -3.66 -13.32
C PHE A 310 -14.57 -3.54 -12.35
N THR A 311 -15.52 -4.48 -12.41
CA THR A 311 -16.69 -4.45 -11.53
C THR A 311 -16.30 -4.61 -10.06
N ASP A 312 -15.34 -5.49 -9.75
CA ASP A 312 -14.82 -5.67 -8.40
C ASP A 312 -14.09 -4.40 -7.93
N HIS A 313 -13.20 -3.84 -8.74
CA HIS A 313 -12.52 -2.57 -8.42
C HIS A 313 -13.50 -1.42 -8.13
N ALA A 314 -14.53 -1.26 -8.96
CA ALA A 314 -15.55 -0.22 -8.77
C ALA A 314 -16.44 -0.45 -7.54
N THR A 315 -16.76 -1.70 -7.22
CA THR A 315 -17.64 -2.03 -6.10
C THR A 315 -16.92 -2.04 -4.75
N GLN A 316 -15.68 -2.51 -4.71
CA GLN A 316 -14.83 -2.45 -3.50
C GLN A 316 -14.26 -1.06 -3.26
N GLY A 317 -14.30 -0.17 -4.25
CA GLY A 317 -13.75 1.18 -4.14
C GLY A 317 -12.23 1.17 -4.00
N TYR A 318 -11.53 0.25 -4.67
CA TYR A 318 -10.07 0.20 -4.60
C TYR A 318 -9.43 1.47 -5.13
N TYR A 319 -8.21 1.73 -4.68
CA TYR A 319 -7.40 2.84 -5.13
C TYR A 319 -6.47 2.44 -6.26
N TYR A 320 -6.27 3.35 -7.19
CA TYR A 320 -5.31 3.26 -8.27
C TYR A 320 -4.33 4.44 -8.21
N SER A 321 -3.12 4.22 -8.74
CA SER A 321 -2.12 5.27 -8.87
C SER A 321 -2.52 6.27 -9.94
N SER A 322 -2.68 7.53 -9.57
CA SER A 322 -3.12 8.60 -10.45
C SER A 322 -2.01 9.62 -10.69
N ASN A 323 -1.83 10.03 -11.96
CA ASN A 323 -0.95 11.16 -12.29
C ASN A 323 -1.61 12.53 -12.09
N ARG A 324 -2.92 12.55 -11.78
CA ARG A 324 -3.73 13.78 -11.71
C ARG A 324 -4.38 13.95 -10.33
N GLY A 325 -4.74 12.85 -9.70
CA GLY A 325 -5.30 12.82 -8.36
C GLY A 325 -4.33 13.36 -7.31
N PRO A 326 -4.86 13.84 -6.17
CA PRO A 326 -4.06 14.29 -5.04
C PRO A 326 -3.30 13.12 -4.39
N SER A 327 -2.09 13.36 -3.90
CA SER A 327 -1.39 12.42 -3.01
C SER A 327 -2.04 12.34 -1.64
N PHE A 328 -1.65 11.38 -0.81
CA PHE A 328 -2.20 11.29 0.54
C PHE A 328 -1.98 12.56 1.39
N LEU A 329 -0.82 13.22 1.26
CA LEU A 329 -0.54 14.48 1.96
C LEU A 329 -1.41 15.62 1.41
N ASP A 330 -1.60 15.70 0.09
CA ASP A 330 -2.54 16.63 -0.53
C ASP A 330 -3.98 16.42 0.00
N ARG A 331 -4.38 15.16 0.21
CA ARG A 331 -5.72 14.77 0.72
C ARG A 331 -5.92 15.22 2.17
N LEU A 332 -4.90 15.10 3.03
CA LEU A 332 -4.91 15.66 4.39
C LEU A 332 -5.08 17.19 4.41
N GLU A 333 -4.54 17.87 3.40
CA GLU A 333 -4.70 19.32 3.19
C GLU A 333 -6.00 19.72 2.47
N GLY A 334 -6.89 18.75 2.25
CA GLY A 334 -8.16 18.94 1.55
C GLY A 334 -8.01 19.38 0.10
N LYS A 335 -6.86 19.08 -0.53
CA LYS A 335 -6.66 19.34 -1.96
C LYS A 335 -7.18 18.18 -2.79
N LEU A 336 -7.76 18.53 -3.93
CA LEU A 336 -8.31 17.58 -4.91
C LEU A 336 -7.42 17.48 -6.16
N TYR A 337 -6.17 17.91 -6.06
CA TYR A 337 -5.17 17.83 -7.11
C TYR A 337 -3.78 17.75 -6.47
N ILE A 338 -2.84 17.17 -7.20
CA ILE A 338 -1.45 17.10 -6.78
C ILE A 338 -0.81 18.50 -6.69
N GLN A 339 -0.29 18.88 -5.52
CA GLN A 339 0.42 20.14 -5.35
C GLN A 339 1.86 20.03 -5.85
N GLY A 340 2.37 21.14 -6.41
CA GLY A 340 3.76 21.25 -6.87
C GLY A 340 4.79 21.00 -5.77
N LYS A 341 4.45 21.30 -4.50
CA LYS A 341 5.36 21.10 -3.35
C LYS A 341 5.71 19.62 -3.20
N TYR A 342 4.73 18.73 -3.32
CA TYR A 342 4.91 17.29 -3.21
C TYR A 342 5.40 16.65 -4.51
N SER A 343 4.86 17.05 -5.67
CA SER A 343 5.30 16.50 -6.96
C SER A 343 6.76 16.84 -7.30
N SER A 344 7.34 17.86 -6.68
CA SER A 344 8.75 18.24 -6.89
C SER A 344 9.75 17.41 -6.07
N GLN A 345 9.26 16.63 -5.09
CA GLN A 345 10.10 15.87 -4.17
C GLN A 345 10.43 14.46 -4.68
N THR A 346 9.71 13.95 -5.68
CA THR A 346 9.91 12.61 -6.25
C THR A 346 9.58 12.57 -7.74
N THR A 347 10.13 11.59 -8.45
CA THR A 347 9.80 11.31 -9.86
C THR A 347 8.70 10.27 -10.03
N ASN A 348 8.29 9.62 -8.94
CA ASN A 348 7.27 8.58 -8.97
C ASN A 348 5.86 9.21 -9.05
N THR A 349 4.89 8.41 -9.49
CA THR A 349 3.47 8.75 -9.34
C THR A 349 3.10 8.68 -7.86
N ILE A 350 2.57 9.78 -7.32
CA ILE A 350 2.16 9.91 -5.92
C ILE A 350 0.66 10.14 -5.72
N GLY A 351 -0.06 10.44 -6.81
CA GLY A 351 -1.48 10.71 -6.73
C GLY A 351 -2.28 9.44 -6.55
N LEU A 352 -3.41 9.58 -5.90
CA LEU A 352 -4.37 8.50 -5.65
C LEU A 352 -5.68 8.84 -6.35
N GLU A 353 -6.39 7.83 -6.80
CA GLU A 353 -7.80 7.94 -7.22
C GLU A 353 -8.56 6.68 -6.86
N SER A 354 -9.86 6.85 -6.62
CA SER A 354 -10.80 5.77 -6.32
C SER A 354 -12.17 6.10 -6.91
N PHE A 355 -13.10 5.14 -6.83
CA PHE A 355 -14.48 5.35 -7.28
C PHE A 355 -15.44 5.66 -6.13
N ILE A 356 -16.20 6.74 -6.30
CA ILE A 356 -17.32 7.10 -5.44
C ILE A 356 -18.47 6.12 -5.62
N ASN A 357 -18.92 5.54 -4.52
CA ASN A 357 -20.18 4.83 -4.49
C ASN A 357 -21.34 5.81 -4.25
N LYS A 358 -22.01 6.24 -5.33
CA LYS A 358 -23.15 7.17 -5.23
C LYS A 358 -24.33 6.59 -4.43
N THR A 359 -24.50 5.26 -4.43
CA THR A 359 -25.58 4.63 -3.64
C THR A 359 -25.32 4.76 -2.14
N ASP A 360 -24.06 4.67 -1.73
CA ASP A 360 -23.67 4.87 -0.34
C ASP A 360 -23.87 6.33 0.11
N LEU A 361 -23.55 7.30 -0.76
CA LEU A 361 -23.86 8.71 -0.50
C LEU A 361 -25.38 8.94 -0.29
N VAL A 362 -26.22 8.33 -1.13
CA VAL A 362 -27.68 8.41 -1.00
C VAL A 362 -28.18 7.73 0.28
N ALA A 363 -27.58 6.60 0.67
CA ALA A 363 -27.91 5.91 1.93
C ALA A 363 -27.67 6.81 3.15
N HIS A 364 -26.65 7.67 3.09
CA HIS A 364 -26.33 8.70 4.08
C HIS A 364 -27.12 10.01 3.88
N LYS A 365 -28.14 10.02 3.01
CA LYS A 365 -29.02 11.17 2.71
C LYS A 365 -28.29 12.37 2.10
N LEU A 366 -27.14 12.14 1.48
CA LEU A 366 -26.41 13.17 0.73
C LEU A 366 -27.01 13.33 -0.66
N THR A 367 -26.94 14.54 -1.20
CA THR A 367 -27.38 14.82 -2.57
C THR A 367 -26.31 14.34 -3.54
N VAL A 368 -26.71 13.54 -4.54
CA VAL A 368 -25.81 13.05 -5.57
C VAL A 368 -26.08 13.70 -6.92
N VAL A 369 -25.02 13.95 -7.68
CA VAL A 369 -25.11 14.44 -9.06
C VAL A 369 -24.84 13.26 -9.99
N ASN A 370 -25.91 12.64 -10.50
CA ASN A 370 -25.80 11.39 -11.27
C ASN A 370 -24.91 11.52 -12.51
N SER A 371 -24.91 12.68 -13.17
CA SER A 371 -24.12 12.92 -14.38
C SER A 371 -22.62 13.08 -14.13
N LYS A 372 -22.17 13.30 -12.89
CA LYS A 372 -20.73 13.43 -12.60
C LYS A 372 -20.01 12.09 -12.70
N THR A 373 -18.75 12.11 -13.13
CA THR A 373 -17.81 10.99 -13.03
C THR A 373 -17.74 10.44 -11.61
N ASN A 374 -17.53 9.13 -11.47
CA ASN A 374 -17.34 8.47 -10.19
C ASN A 374 -15.90 8.60 -9.68
N ILE A 375 -14.96 9.21 -10.42
CA ILE A 375 -13.61 9.47 -9.94
C ILE A 375 -13.65 10.43 -8.74
N ASP A 376 -13.15 10.00 -7.58
CA ASP A 376 -13.28 10.66 -6.27
C ASP A 376 -12.94 12.16 -6.26
N TYR A 377 -11.71 12.52 -6.60
CA TYR A 377 -11.21 13.88 -6.54
C TYR A 377 -11.93 14.80 -7.55
N LEU A 378 -12.42 14.24 -8.66
CA LEU A 378 -13.21 14.97 -9.65
C LEU A 378 -14.67 15.13 -9.21
N TYR A 379 -15.26 14.10 -8.61
CA TYR A 379 -16.63 14.11 -8.12
C TYR A 379 -16.82 15.20 -7.05
N PHE A 380 -15.90 15.25 -6.08
CA PHE A 380 -15.91 16.22 -5.00
C PHE A 380 -15.45 17.62 -5.42
N SER A 381 -14.90 17.79 -6.62
CA SER A 381 -14.52 19.11 -7.10
C SER A 381 -15.74 20.02 -7.33
N ASN A 382 -15.51 21.33 -7.22
CA ASN A 382 -16.52 22.35 -7.55
C ASN A 382 -16.83 22.44 -9.05
N ILE A 383 -16.04 21.77 -9.89
CA ILE A 383 -16.25 21.69 -11.34
C ILE A 383 -17.08 20.44 -11.63
N THR A 384 -18.00 20.55 -12.58
CA THR A 384 -18.78 19.40 -13.03
C THR A 384 -18.02 18.70 -14.14
N TYR A 385 -17.39 17.57 -13.80
CA TYR A 385 -16.84 16.63 -14.74
C TYR A 385 -17.91 15.59 -15.06
N THR A 386 -18.57 15.74 -16.21
CA THR A 386 -19.56 14.78 -16.68
C THR A 386 -18.87 13.49 -17.11
N GLY A 387 -19.49 12.35 -16.82
CA GLY A 387 -19.03 11.05 -17.32
C GLY A 387 -20.12 10.32 -18.10
N GLU A 388 -19.70 9.31 -18.84
CA GLU A 388 -20.55 8.43 -19.65
C GLU A 388 -20.89 7.15 -18.88
N GLU A 389 -22.02 6.52 -19.23
CA GLU A 389 -22.43 5.24 -18.68
C GLU A 389 -21.48 4.15 -19.12
N VAL A 390 -21.14 3.23 -18.22
CA VAL A 390 -20.30 2.07 -18.55
C VAL A 390 -21.21 0.84 -18.55
N LYS A 391 -21.25 0.13 -19.68
CA LYS A 391 -22.01 -1.11 -19.84
C LYS A 391 -21.50 -2.16 -18.85
N GLY A 392 -22.41 -2.92 -18.26
CA GLY A 392 -22.07 -4.03 -17.34
C GLY A 392 -21.73 -3.62 -15.91
N VAL A 393 -21.83 -2.35 -15.52
CA VAL A 393 -21.82 -1.92 -14.12
C VAL A 393 -23.15 -1.28 -13.72
N ASP A 394 -23.31 -0.91 -12.45
CA ASP A 394 -24.54 -0.30 -11.96
C ASP A 394 -24.87 1.00 -12.71
N ASN A 395 -26.14 1.22 -13.02
CA ASN A 395 -26.63 2.34 -13.84
C ASN A 395 -26.34 3.75 -13.28
N TYR A 396 -25.78 3.90 -12.07
CA TYR A 396 -25.34 5.19 -11.53
C TYR A 396 -23.86 5.49 -11.84
N PHE A 397 -23.10 4.47 -12.25
CA PHE A 397 -21.68 4.58 -12.49
C PHE A 397 -21.44 5.37 -13.78
N ARG A 398 -20.58 6.37 -13.68
CA ARG A 398 -20.16 7.21 -14.79
C ARG A 398 -18.65 7.37 -14.75
N ILE A 399 -18.00 7.46 -15.90
CA ILE A 399 -16.56 7.72 -15.99
C ILE A 399 -16.30 8.81 -17.03
N ASP A 400 -15.32 9.68 -16.77
CA ASP A 400 -14.93 10.71 -17.74
C ASP A 400 -13.89 10.19 -18.73
N ASP A 401 -13.85 10.83 -19.91
CA ASP A 401 -12.99 10.48 -21.05
C ASP A 401 -11.49 10.35 -20.70
N ASN A 402 -11.00 11.03 -19.66
CA ASN A 402 -9.57 10.94 -19.32
C ASN A 402 -9.22 9.64 -18.58
N HIS A 403 -10.21 8.94 -18.05
CA HIS A 403 -10.00 7.72 -17.26
C HIS A 403 -10.51 6.46 -17.97
N THR A 404 -11.30 6.59 -19.04
CA THR A 404 -11.82 5.43 -19.81
C THR A 404 -10.72 4.48 -20.25
N SER A 405 -9.63 5.00 -20.83
CA SER A 405 -8.49 4.18 -21.27
C SER A 405 -7.67 3.60 -20.13
N ILE A 406 -7.67 4.24 -18.94
CA ILE A 406 -6.95 3.75 -17.76
C ILE A 406 -7.60 2.45 -17.25
N TYR A 407 -8.93 2.43 -17.27
CA TYR A 407 -9.74 1.29 -16.81
C TYR A 407 -10.19 0.36 -17.94
N GLY A 408 -9.79 0.62 -19.20
CA GLY A 408 -10.13 -0.19 -20.37
C GLY A 408 -11.62 -0.21 -20.71
N VAL A 409 -12.34 0.87 -20.40
CA VAL A 409 -13.80 0.95 -20.58
C VAL A 409 -14.20 1.80 -21.80
N ASP A 410 -13.25 2.24 -22.60
CA ASP A 410 -13.43 3.13 -23.75
C ASP A 410 -14.31 2.53 -24.87
N GLU A 411 -14.34 1.20 -24.99
CA GLU A 411 -15.18 0.50 -25.97
C GLU A 411 -16.47 -0.08 -25.38
N ILE A 412 -16.79 0.20 -24.10
CA ILE A 412 -17.97 -0.32 -23.41
C ILE A 412 -18.77 0.81 -22.73
N LEU A 413 -18.87 1.95 -23.40
CA LEU A 413 -19.67 3.11 -22.99
C LEU A 413 -21.08 3.06 -23.63
N GLU A 414 -22.07 3.68 -22.99
CA GLU A 414 -23.47 3.80 -23.47
C GLU A 414 -23.87 5.23 -23.87
#